data_AF-H2ZFD3-F1
#
_entry.id   AF-H2ZFD3-F1
#
_cell.length_a   1.000
_cell.length_b   1.000
_cell.length_c   1.000
_cell.angle_alpha   90.00
_cell.angle_beta   90.00
_cell.angle_gamma   90.00
#
_symmetry.space_group_name_H-M   'P 1'
#
loop_
_entity.id
_entity.type
_entity.pdbx_description
1 polymer ?
#
loop_
_entity_poly.entity_id
_entity_poly.type
_entity_poly.pdbx_seq_one_letter_code
_entity_poly.pdbx_strand_id
1 'polypeptide(L)'
;MFYNDPDDVTALKETFKQIAHTTDGDQTSNPYQIYGSTHSIISNGNAVGSFNMDSSVGKDSVFSFSWSNGGTAPTFTVTSPSGTPYCTNTGSSCYNPSVVSVDSSLGTAAFRFSTTEVGQWVYNIQTTSTQLVSVMITSMASSVGTPPIVAEAGLSATDVSTGGQAIVVYAKVTQGHQAITGAVVDAKIASTGGTVTTLRLVDTGS
;
A
#
# COMPACT_ATOMS: atom_id res chain seq x y z
N MET A 1 4.81 4.38 21.14
CA MET A 1 3.76 4.49 20.10
C MET A 1 3.04 3.15 20.07
N PHE A 2 1.85 3.06 20.67
CA PHE A 2 1.08 1.82 20.71
C PHE A 2 0.01 1.88 19.63
N TYR A 3 0.14 1.00 18.64
CA TYR A 3 -0.81 0.80 17.56
C TYR A 3 -1.83 -0.24 18.02
N ASN A 4 -3.09 0.17 18.17
CA ASN A 4 -4.15 -0.66 18.76
C ASN A 4 -5.36 -0.86 17.83
N ASP A 5 -5.18 -0.74 16.51
CA ASP A 5 -6.18 -1.26 15.57
C ASP A 5 -5.80 -2.69 15.19
N PRO A 6 -6.47 -3.72 15.74
CA PRO A 6 -6.20 -5.12 15.38
C PRO A 6 -6.73 -5.47 13.98
N ASP A 7 -7.60 -4.64 13.40
CA ASP A 7 -8.33 -4.94 12.16
C ASP A 7 -7.69 -4.28 10.92
N ASP A 8 -6.90 -3.23 11.11
CA ASP A 8 -6.02 -2.66 10.10
C ASP A 8 -4.60 -2.60 10.65
N VAL A 9 -3.62 -3.23 10.01
CA VAL A 9 -2.20 -3.16 10.42
C VAL A 9 -1.33 -2.40 9.42
N THR A 10 -1.97 -1.76 8.43
CA THR A 10 -1.30 -1.07 7.34
C THR A 10 -0.36 -0.01 7.87
N ALA A 11 -0.86 0.92 8.69
CA ALA A 11 -0.06 2.04 9.20
C ALA A 11 1.16 1.61 10.03
N LEU A 12 1.04 0.52 10.81
CA LEU A 12 2.20 -0.04 11.54
C LEU A 12 3.25 -0.60 10.57
N LYS A 13 2.80 -1.31 9.55
CA LYS A 13 3.66 -1.90 8.52
C LYS A 13 4.36 -0.83 7.67
N GLU A 14 3.66 0.27 7.35
CA GLU A 14 4.24 1.47 6.73
C GLU A 14 5.37 2.04 7.59
N THR A 15 5.08 2.23 8.88
CA THR A 15 6.00 2.86 9.83
C THR A 15 7.25 2.00 10.00
N PHE A 16 7.10 0.68 10.14
CA PHE A 16 8.24 -0.23 10.28
C PHE A 16 9.11 -0.24 9.03
N LYS A 17 8.51 -0.17 7.83
CA LYS A 17 9.28 -0.03 6.59
C LYS A 17 10.10 1.24 6.58
N GLN A 18 9.48 2.39 6.84
CA GLN A 18 10.20 3.67 6.88
C GLN A 18 11.35 3.67 7.88
N ILE A 19 11.20 3.01 9.04
CA ILE A 19 12.28 2.90 10.04
C ILE A 19 13.37 1.91 9.60
N ALA A 20 13.00 0.81 8.96
CA ALA A 20 13.94 -0.19 8.45
C ALA A 20 14.69 0.28 7.18
N HIS A 21 14.27 1.38 6.57
CA HIS A 21 14.96 1.99 5.44
C HIS A 21 16.26 2.66 5.87
N THR A 22 17.39 2.03 5.55
CA THR A 22 18.68 2.71 5.46
C THR A 22 18.81 3.32 4.06
N THR A 23 18.51 4.62 3.91
CA THR A 23 18.70 5.33 2.65
C THR A 23 20.17 5.71 2.47
N ASP A 24 20.81 5.22 1.41
CA ASP A 24 22.14 5.63 0.95
C ASP A 24 22.11 6.89 0.04
N GLY A 25 20.90 7.42 -0.20
CA GLY A 25 20.64 8.55 -1.08
C GLY A 25 20.16 8.16 -2.47
N ASP A 26 20.12 6.87 -2.83
CA ASP A 26 19.62 6.41 -4.12
C ASP A 26 18.09 6.34 -4.13
N GLN A 27 17.46 7.30 -4.81
CA GLN A 27 16.01 7.40 -4.95
C GLN A 27 15.45 6.52 -6.10
N THR A 28 16.29 5.69 -6.72
CA THR A 28 15.93 4.97 -7.96
C THR A 28 16.02 3.45 -7.83
N SER A 29 16.86 2.94 -6.91
CA SER A 29 17.00 1.51 -6.63
C SER A 29 16.20 1.02 -5.42
N ASN A 30 15.56 1.94 -4.68
CA ASN A 30 14.77 1.60 -3.51
C ASN A 30 13.29 1.34 -3.88
N PRO A 31 12.65 0.30 -3.30
CA PRO A 31 11.23 0.08 -3.46
C PRO A 31 10.42 1.06 -2.61
N TYR A 32 9.52 1.78 -3.25
CA TYR A 32 8.55 2.67 -2.61
C TYR A 32 7.24 1.94 -2.38
N GLN A 33 6.56 2.30 -1.30
CA GLN A 33 5.21 1.83 -1.09
C GLN A 33 4.21 2.70 -1.85
N ILE A 34 3.38 2.03 -2.66
CA ILE A 34 2.36 2.68 -3.49
C ILE A 34 0.99 2.57 -2.83
N TYR A 35 0.72 1.42 -2.21
CA TYR A 35 -0.58 1.13 -1.62
C TYR A 35 -0.46 0.12 -0.49
N GLY A 36 -1.31 0.26 0.52
CA GLY A 36 -1.48 -0.69 1.60
C GLY A 36 -2.93 -0.68 2.07
N SER A 37 -3.48 -1.84 2.40
CA SER A 37 -4.83 -1.97 2.96
C SER A 37 -5.00 -3.32 3.63
N THR A 38 -5.83 -3.39 4.67
CA THR A 38 -6.26 -4.64 5.30
C THR A 38 -7.76 -4.82 5.13
N HIS A 39 -8.19 -6.05 4.87
CA HIS A 39 -9.58 -6.45 4.69
C HIS A 39 -9.94 -7.56 5.68
N SER A 40 -11.02 -7.35 6.44
CA SER A 40 -11.68 -8.40 7.20
C SER A 40 -12.75 -9.04 6.33
N ILE A 41 -12.54 -10.29 5.91
CA ILE A 41 -13.41 -10.98 4.95
C ILE A 41 -14.08 -12.16 5.65
N ILE A 42 -15.42 -12.20 5.60
CA ILE A 42 -16.21 -13.31 6.13
C ILE A 42 -16.09 -14.55 5.24
N SER A 43 -16.42 -15.73 5.78
CA SER A 43 -16.46 -16.99 5.03
C SER A 43 -17.31 -16.89 3.75
N ASN A 44 -16.76 -17.38 2.63
CA ASN A 44 -17.32 -17.29 1.27
C ASN A 44 -17.55 -15.85 0.77
N GLY A 45 -16.93 -14.87 1.42
CA GLY A 45 -16.96 -13.47 1.03
C GLY A 45 -15.85 -13.11 0.04
N ASN A 46 -15.95 -11.89 -0.48
CA ASN A 46 -14.93 -11.29 -1.32
C ASN A 46 -14.61 -9.86 -0.88
N ALA A 47 -13.41 -9.41 -1.19
CA ALA A 47 -13.00 -8.01 -1.04
C ALA A 47 -12.37 -7.53 -2.34
N VAL A 48 -12.69 -6.29 -2.72
CA VAL A 48 -12.17 -5.65 -3.92
C VAL A 48 -11.50 -4.35 -3.52
N GLY A 49 -10.36 -4.07 -4.14
CA GLY A 49 -9.73 -2.76 -4.03
C GLY A 49 -9.01 -2.39 -5.32
N SER A 50 -8.58 -1.14 -5.39
CA SER A 50 -7.86 -0.61 -6.54
C SER A 50 -6.79 0.37 -6.09
N PHE A 51 -5.74 0.49 -6.90
CA PHE A 51 -4.69 1.47 -6.73
C PHE A 51 -4.23 1.97 -8.10
N ASN A 52 -3.59 3.14 -8.13
CA ASN A 52 -3.08 3.73 -9.37
C ASN A 52 -1.55 3.63 -9.38
N MET A 53 -1.01 3.21 -10.52
CA MET A 53 0.40 3.35 -10.86
C MET A 53 0.53 4.55 -11.80
N ASP A 54 1.36 5.54 -11.44
CA ASP A 54 1.71 6.63 -12.34
C ASP A 54 2.97 6.30 -13.16
N SER A 55 3.38 7.20 -14.05
CA SER A 55 4.54 6.99 -14.93
C SER A 55 5.91 7.10 -14.23
N SER A 56 5.97 7.57 -12.98
CA SER A 56 7.20 7.68 -12.20
C SER A 56 7.57 6.39 -11.47
N VAL A 57 6.62 5.46 -11.36
CA VAL A 57 6.81 4.13 -10.76
C VAL A 57 6.46 3.02 -11.75
N GLY A 58 6.84 1.80 -11.43
CA GLY A 58 6.38 0.61 -12.15
C GLY A 58 7.47 -0.39 -12.50
N LYS A 59 8.73 -0.11 -12.15
CA LYS A 59 9.82 -1.07 -12.26
C LYS A 59 9.82 -2.02 -11.06
N ASP A 60 10.03 -3.32 -11.35
CA ASP A 60 10.19 -4.39 -10.35
C ASP A 60 9.14 -4.33 -9.24
N SER A 61 7.88 -4.16 -9.64
CA SER A 61 6.76 -4.03 -8.73
C SER A 61 6.40 -5.37 -8.10
N VAL A 62 6.10 -5.34 -6.80
CA VAL A 62 5.72 -6.52 -6.02
C VAL A 62 4.39 -6.26 -5.32
N PHE A 63 3.38 -7.06 -5.66
CA PHE A 63 2.06 -6.98 -5.05
C PHE A 63 1.95 -8.14 -4.07
N SER A 64 2.09 -7.82 -2.79
CA SER A 64 2.15 -8.78 -1.69
C SER A 64 0.80 -8.86 -0.98
N PHE A 65 0.37 -10.09 -0.74
CA PHE A 65 -0.82 -10.43 0.00
C PHE A 65 -0.42 -11.34 1.16
N SER A 66 -0.98 -11.12 2.34
CA SER A 66 -0.78 -11.97 3.50
C SER A 66 -2.09 -12.17 4.24
N TRP A 67 -2.34 -13.35 4.79
CA TRP A 67 -3.57 -13.65 5.51
C TRP A 67 -3.31 -14.29 6.87
N SER A 68 -4.25 -14.12 7.80
CA SER A 68 -4.16 -14.69 9.15
C SER A 68 -4.13 -16.23 9.10
N ASN A 69 -3.11 -16.83 9.72
CA ASN A 69 -2.97 -18.27 9.82
C ASN A 69 -4.16 -18.90 10.55
N GLY A 70 -4.87 -19.79 9.86
CA GLY A 70 -6.04 -20.50 10.40
C GLY A 70 -7.07 -20.95 9.35
N GLY A 71 -6.95 -20.50 8.09
CA GLY A 71 -7.89 -20.80 7.02
C GLY A 71 -7.26 -21.33 5.73
N THR A 72 -8.10 -21.73 4.77
CA THR A 72 -7.68 -22.09 3.40
C THR A 72 -7.08 -20.86 2.71
N ALA A 73 -6.04 -21.05 1.90
CA ALA A 73 -5.42 -19.96 1.15
C ALA A 73 -6.47 -19.22 0.28
N PRO A 74 -6.56 -17.88 0.37
CA PRO A 74 -7.45 -17.12 -0.50
C PRO A 74 -7.06 -17.25 -1.97
N THR A 75 -8.04 -17.07 -2.85
CA THR A 75 -7.79 -16.83 -4.27
C THR A 75 -7.62 -15.34 -4.48
N PHE A 76 -6.51 -14.97 -5.11
CA PHE A 76 -6.18 -13.59 -5.44
C PHE A 76 -6.24 -13.42 -6.95
N THR A 77 -6.87 -12.34 -7.40
CA THR A 77 -6.86 -11.91 -8.80
C THR A 77 -6.45 -10.46 -8.86
N VAL A 78 -5.50 -10.14 -9.71
CA VAL A 78 -5.02 -8.79 -9.98
C VAL A 78 -5.27 -8.51 -11.46
N THR A 79 -5.95 -7.43 -11.79
CA THR A 79 -6.28 -7.04 -13.16
C THR A 79 -5.48 -5.79 -13.54
N SER A 80 -4.76 -5.87 -14.66
CA SER A 80 -4.03 -4.72 -15.22
C SER A 80 -4.98 -3.64 -15.75
N PRO A 81 -4.49 -2.40 -15.93
CA PRO A 81 -5.21 -1.33 -16.63
C PRO A 81 -5.73 -1.75 -18.02
N SER A 82 -4.97 -2.58 -18.74
CA SER A 82 -5.37 -3.16 -20.03
C SER A 82 -6.46 -4.24 -19.93
N GLY A 83 -6.84 -4.66 -18.72
CA GLY A 83 -7.87 -5.67 -18.47
C GLY A 83 -7.35 -7.11 -18.38
N THR A 84 -6.03 -7.32 -18.28
CA THR A 84 -5.43 -8.65 -18.18
C THR A 84 -5.46 -9.15 -16.73
N PRO A 85 -6.13 -10.28 -16.44
CA PRO A 85 -6.17 -10.83 -15.08
C PRO A 85 -4.99 -11.77 -14.81
N TYR A 86 -4.36 -11.60 -13.65
CA TYR A 86 -3.32 -12.46 -13.08
C TYR A 86 -3.88 -13.09 -11.81
N CYS A 87 -3.79 -14.42 -11.66
CA CYS A 87 -4.47 -15.11 -10.56
C CYS A 87 -3.57 -16.14 -9.88
N THR A 88 -3.86 -16.43 -8.62
CA THR A 88 -3.22 -17.55 -7.90
C THR A 88 -3.79 -18.91 -8.27
N ASN A 89 -5.03 -19.00 -8.76
CA ASN A 89 -5.57 -20.23 -9.33
C ASN A 89 -5.29 -20.27 -10.84
N THR A 90 -4.64 -21.34 -11.31
CA THR A 90 -4.23 -21.53 -12.71
C THR A 90 -5.37 -21.99 -13.61
N GLY A 91 -6.52 -21.32 -13.53
CA GLY A 91 -7.65 -21.52 -14.45
C GLY A 91 -7.37 -20.97 -15.86
N SER A 92 -8.19 -21.36 -16.83
CA SER A 92 -8.00 -21.05 -18.27
C SER A 92 -8.13 -19.58 -18.66
N SER A 93 -8.58 -18.71 -17.75
CA SER A 93 -8.79 -17.27 -17.99
C SER A 93 -7.70 -16.37 -17.40
N CYS A 94 -6.72 -16.92 -16.68
CA CYS A 94 -5.71 -16.15 -15.97
C CYS A 94 -4.36 -16.15 -16.71
N TYR A 95 -3.76 -14.97 -16.82
CA TYR A 95 -2.49 -14.76 -17.51
C TYR A 95 -1.30 -15.18 -16.63
N ASN A 96 -0.38 -15.88 -17.29
CA ASN A 96 0.94 -16.35 -16.85
C ASN A 96 1.19 -16.63 -15.35
N PRO A 97 1.30 -17.90 -14.92
CA PRO A 97 1.65 -18.27 -13.55
C PRO A 97 3.10 -17.95 -13.14
N SER A 98 4.01 -17.58 -14.05
CA SER A 98 5.43 -17.33 -13.71
C SER A 98 5.65 -16.07 -12.85
N VAL A 99 4.68 -15.15 -12.80
CA VAL A 99 4.77 -13.95 -11.95
C VAL A 99 4.19 -14.16 -10.56
N VAL A 100 3.55 -15.30 -10.30
CA VAL A 100 2.78 -15.56 -9.09
C VAL A 100 3.49 -16.58 -8.21
N SER A 101 3.69 -16.24 -6.94
CA SER A 101 4.21 -17.16 -5.92
C SER A 101 3.24 -17.22 -4.74
N VAL A 102 2.87 -18.42 -4.30
CA VAL A 102 2.02 -18.63 -3.12
C VAL A 102 2.76 -19.52 -2.15
N ASP A 103 2.89 -19.06 -0.90
CA ASP A 103 3.39 -19.84 0.22
C ASP A 103 2.30 -19.94 1.28
N SER A 104 1.57 -21.06 1.27
CA SER A 104 0.50 -21.33 2.22
C SER A 104 1.00 -21.61 3.63
N SER A 105 2.29 -21.97 3.81
CA SER A 105 2.86 -22.20 5.14
C SER A 105 3.16 -20.89 5.87
N LEU A 106 3.57 -19.87 5.11
CA LEU A 106 3.79 -18.52 5.62
C LEU A 106 2.53 -17.63 5.53
N GLY A 107 1.48 -18.10 4.88
CA GLY A 107 0.25 -17.34 4.68
C GLY A 107 0.47 -16.14 3.76
N THR A 108 1.26 -16.30 2.69
CA THR A 108 1.62 -15.20 1.78
C THR A 108 1.43 -15.56 0.30
N ALA A 109 1.12 -14.55 -0.50
CA ALA A 109 1.13 -14.63 -1.96
C ALA A 109 1.75 -13.35 -2.51
N ALA A 110 2.45 -13.45 -3.65
CA ALA A 110 3.06 -12.30 -4.29
C ALA A 110 2.96 -12.39 -5.80
N PHE A 111 2.68 -11.25 -6.43
CA PHE A 111 2.74 -11.04 -7.87
C PHE A 111 3.93 -10.13 -8.17
N ARG A 112 4.86 -10.59 -9.00
CA ARG A 112 6.11 -9.88 -9.30
C ARG A 112 6.15 -9.50 -10.78
N PHE A 113 6.23 -8.21 -11.05
CA PHE A 113 6.25 -7.66 -12.39
C PHE A 113 7.55 -6.90 -12.60
N SER A 114 8.34 -7.24 -13.62
CA SER A 114 9.52 -6.44 -13.98
C SER A 114 9.14 -5.04 -14.44
N THR A 115 7.99 -4.90 -15.10
CA THR A 115 7.42 -3.62 -15.52
C THR A 115 5.91 -3.70 -15.40
N THR A 116 5.29 -2.70 -14.77
CA THR A 116 3.83 -2.56 -14.65
C THR A 116 3.31 -1.46 -15.57
N GLU A 117 2.07 -1.62 -16.01
CA GLU A 117 1.33 -0.63 -16.78
C GLU A 117 0.94 0.56 -15.90
N VAL A 118 1.03 1.76 -16.47
CA VAL A 118 0.49 2.99 -15.89
C VAL A 118 -1.03 2.94 -15.94
N GLY A 119 -1.68 3.30 -14.83
CA GLY A 119 -3.13 3.36 -14.72
C GLY A 119 -3.66 2.64 -13.49
N GLN A 120 -4.98 2.40 -13.49
CA GLN A 120 -5.67 1.77 -12.38
C GLN A 120 -5.53 0.25 -12.45
N TRP A 121 -4.96 -0.31 -11.40
CA TRP A 121 -4.94 -1.74 -11.14
C TRP A 121 -6.06 -2.09 -10.15
N VAL A 122 -6.69 -3.24 -10.36
CA VAL A 122 -7.78 -3.73 -9.50
C VAL A 122 -7.41 -5.10 -8.95
N TYR A 123 -7.59 -5.31 -7.65
CA TYR A 123 -7.44 -6.63 -7.05
C TYR A 123 -8.76 -7.12 -6.46
N ASN A 124 -8.97 -8.43 -6.53
CA ASN A 124 -10.07 -9.15 -5.94
C ASN A 124 -9.52 -10.30 -5.09
N ILE A 125 -10.08 -10.44 -3.90
CA ILE A 125 -9.70 -11.44 -2.89
C ILE A 125 -10.93 -12.25 -2.59
N GLN A 126 -10.83 -13.58 -2.73
CA GLN A 126 -11.92 -14.50 -2.42
C GLN A 126 -11.43 -15.51 -1.40
N THR A 127 -12.24 -15.75 -0.38
CA THR A 127 -11.91 -16.69 0.70
C THR A 127 -13.08 -17.61 1.00
N THR A 128 -12.78 -18.85 1.36
CA THR A 128 -13.78 -19.82 1.85
C THR A 128 -13.94 -19.75 3.38
N SER A 129 -13.01 -19.13 4.11
CA SER A 129 -13.02 -18.98 5.57
C SER A 129 -12.98 -17.51 5.99
N THR A 130 -13.45 -17.21 7.20
CA THR A 130 -13.29 -15.87 7.77
C THR A 130 -11.81 -15.62 8.08
N GLN A 131 -11.22 -14.57 7.50
CA GLN A 131 -9.82 -14.23 7.73
C GLN A 131 -9.52 -12.75 7.44
N LEU A 132 -8.48 -12.25 8.10
CA LEU A 132 -7.90 -10.94 7.81
C LEU A 132 -6.88 -11.09 6.70
N VAL A 133 -6.99 -10.23 5.68
CA VAL A 133 -6.08 -10.23 4.53
C VAL A 133 -5.48 -8.84 4.37
N SER A 134 -4.16 -8.75 4.42
CA SER A 134 -3.41 -7.51 4.19
C SER A 134 -2.80 -7.50 2.80
N VAL A 135 -2.96 -6.37 2.13
CA VAL A 135 -2.46 -6.06 0.79
C VAL A 135 -1.37 -5.01 0.92
N MET A 136 -0.28 -5.20 0.19
CA MET A 136 0.81 -4.25 0.12
C MET A 136 1.40 -4.24 -1.27
N ILE A 137 1.48 -3.05 -1.86
CA ILE A 137 2.00 -2.83 -3.19
C ILE A 137 3.25 -1.98 -3.08
N THR A 138 4.36 -2.51 -3.58
CA THR A 138 5.62 -1.78 -3.69
C THR A 138 6.09 -1.72 -5.12
N SER A 139 6.77 -0.64 -5.49
CA SER A 139 7.40 -0.49 -6.79
C SER A 139 8.65 0.38 -6.71
N MET A 140 9.61 0.14 -7.60
CA MET A 140 10.74 1.04 -7.80
C MET A 140 10.40 2.12 -8.84
N ALA A 141 11.26 3.14 -8.88
CA ALA A 141 11.21 4.20 -9.88
C ALA A 141 11.22 3.63 -11.30
N SER A 142 10.39 4.18 -12.20
CA SER A 142 10.28 3.71 -13.58
C SER A 142 11.60 3.86 -14.35
N SER A 143 12.37 4.90 -14.03
CA SER A 143 13.69 5.15 -14.61
C SER A 143 14.54 6.04 -13.69
N VAL A 144 15.86 6.05 -13.92
CA VAL A 144 16.80 6.89 -13.16
C VAL A 144 16.50 8.39 -13.33
N GLY A 145 15.94 8.81 -14.47
CA GLY A 145 15.59 10.21 -14.75
C GLY A 145 14.21 10.65 -14.28
N THR A 146 13.37 9.74 -13.79
CA THR A 146 11.99 10.04 -13.36
C THR A 146 11.81 9.58 -11.92
N PRO A 147 12.17 10.39 -10.92
CA PRO A 147 12.02 10.00 -9.54
C PRO A 147 10.52 9.88 -9.17
N PRO A 148 10.17 8.96 -8.26
CA PRO A 148 8.80 8.81 -7.78
C PRO A 148 8.27 10.06 -7.09
N ILE A 149 6.94 10.20 -7.11
CA ILE A 149 6.26 11.14 -6.23
C ILE A 149 6.22 10.53 -4.82
N VAL A 150 6.78 11.26 -3.85
CA VAL A 150 6.86 10.86 -2.45
C VAL A 150 6.08 11.84 -1.58
N ALA A 151 5.23 11.30 -0.71
CA ALA A 151 4.53 12.07 0.30
C ALA A 151 5.03 11.65 1.70
N GLU A 152 5.62 12.58 2.42
CA GLU A 152 6.07 12.41 3.80
C GLU A 152 5.06 13.10 4.72
N ALA A 153 4.51 12.38 5.70
CA ALA A 153 3.61 12.95 6.69
C ALA A 153 4.36 13.25 8.00
N GLY A 154 3.95 14.31 8.69
CA GLY A 154 4.54 14.72 9.97
C GLY A 154 3.52 15.32 10.94
N LEU A 155 3.88 15.27 12.22
CA LEU A 155 3.13 15.88 13.32
C LEU A 155 4.05 16.87 14.05
N SER A 156 3.49 17.98 14.52
CA SER A 156 4.25 18.99 15.27
C SER A 156 4.62 18.55 16.69
N ALA A 157 3.95 17.53 17.23
CA ALA A 157 4.21 17.00 18.56
C ALA A 157 3.85 15.51 18.62
N THR A 158 4.59 14.74 19.42
CA THR A 158 4.41 13.28 19.59
C THR A 158 3.61 12.91 20.83
N ASP A 159 3.50 13.81 21.82
CA ASP A 159 2.74 13.60 23.05
C ASP A 159 1.37 14.29 22.96
N VAL A 160 0.33 13.47 22.85
CA VAL A 160 -1.09 13.89 22.79
C VAL A 160 -1.80 13.67 24.13
N SER A 161 -1.04 13.35 25.18
CA SER A 161 -1.54 12.77 26.44
C SER A 161 -2.14 13.77 27.42
N THR A 162 -1.99 15.08 27.18
CA THR A 162 -2.53 16.13 28.04
C THR A 162 -3.50 17.00 27.25
N GLY A 163 -4.79 16.84 27.54
CA GLY A 163 -5.85 17.56 26.84
C GLY A 163 -5.60 19.07 26.77
N GLY A 164 -5.58 19.61 25.55
CA GLY A 164 -5.57 21.06 25.31
C GLY A 164 -4.67 21.57 24.19
N GLN A 165 -3.69 20.80 23.70
CA GLN A 165 -2.82 21.27 22.61
C GLN A 165 -3.33 20.84 21.23
N ALA A 166 -3.55 21.82 20.35
CA ALA A 166 -3.76 21.57 18.93
C ALA A 166 -2.46 21.05 18.31
N ILE A 167 -2.53 19.91 17.65
CA ILE A 167 -1.40 19.34 16.89
C ILE A 167 -1.55 19.79 15.44
N VAL A 168 -0.44 20.24 14.85
CA VAL A 168 -0.37 20.52 13.43
C VAL A 168 0.03 19.25 12.70
N VAL A 169 -0.81 18.85 11.75
CA VAL A 169 -0.55 17.78 10.81
C VAL A 169 -0.08 18.43 9.53
N TYR A 170 1.05 17.98 8.99
CA TYR A 170 1.59 18.48 7.74
C TYR A 170 2.04 17.31 6.87
N ALA A 171 2.14 17.57 5.57
CA ALA A 171 2.73 16.65 4.63
C ALA A 171 3.63 17.42 3.67
N LYS A 172 4.71 16.78 3.26
CA LYS A 172 5.64 17.26 2.24
C LYS A 172 5.49 16.34 1.03
N VAL A 173 5.15 16.90 -0.12
CA VAL A 173 5.02 16.15 -1.37
C VAL A 173 6.14 16.59 -2.30
N THR A 174 6.99 15.66 -2.72
CA THR A 174 8.12 15.92 -3.60
C THR A 174 8.21 14.92 -4.74
N GLN A 175 8.79 15.35 -5.85
CA GLN A 175 9.25 14.46 -6.90
C GLN A 175 10.76 14.66 -7.05
N GLY A 176 11.54 13.68 -6.58
CA GLY A 176 12.99 13.85 -6.40
C GLY A 176 13.29 15.04 -5.49
N HIS A 177 14.03 16.04 -6.00
CA HIS A 177 14.40 17.23 -5.24
C HIS A 177 13.43 18.42 -5.42
N GLN A 178 12.35 18.24 -6.17
CA GLN A 178 11.37 19.30 -6.45
C GLN A 178 10.14 19.14 -5.57
N ALA A 179 9.67 20.23 -4.97
CA ALA A 179 8.39 20.27 -4.28
C ALA A 179 7.24 20.25 -5.30
N ILE A 180 6.19 19.49 -5.03
CA ILE A 180 4.96 19.51 -5.82
C ILE A 180 3.99 20.49 -5.17
N THR A 181 3.66 21.56 -5.88
CA THR A 181 2.61 22.51 -5.50
C THR A 181 1.30 22.20 -6.23
N GLY A 182 0.17 22.61 -5.65
CA GLY A 182 -1.17 22.30 -6.14
C GLY A 182 -1.64 20.86 -5.87
N ALA A 183 -0.89 20.10 -5.08
CA ALA A 183 -1.27 18.74 -4.69
C ALA A 183 -2.46 18.76 -3.72
N VAL A 184 -3.41 17.86 -3.96
CA VAL A 184 -4.60 17.69 -3.14
C VAL A 184 -4.29 16.61 -2.10
N VAL A 185 -3.99 17.02 -0.85
CA VAL A 185 -3.56 16.12 0.22
C VAL A 185 -4.63 15.95 1.29
N ASP A 186 -4.96 14.70 1.60
CA ASP A 186 -5.86 14.31 2.69
C ASP A 186 -5.09 13.47 3.71
N ALA A 187 -5.02 13.95 4.95
CA ALA A 187 -4.46 13.20 6.07
C ALA A 187 -5.57 12.40 6.76
N LYS A 188 -5.35 11.09 6.94
CA LYS A 188 -6.25 10.22 7.71
C LYS A 188 -5.65 9.97 9.10
N ILE A 189 -6.37 10.36 10.14
CA ILE A 189 -5.94 10.25 11.53
C ILE A 189 -6.82 9.18 12.18
N ALA A 190 -6.23 8.01 12.46
CA ALA A 190 -6.89 6.92 13.15
C ALA A 190 -6.60 7.01 14.66
N SER A 191 -7.65 6.93 15.47
CA SER A 191 -7.56 6.84 16.92
C SER A 191 -7.61 5.38 17.40
N THR A 192 -7.15 5.13 18.62
CA THR A 192 -7.20 3.79 19.24
C THR A 192 -8.61 3.22 19.42
N GLY A 193 -9.65 4.04 19.28
CA GLY A 193 -11.05 3.62 19.29
C GLY A 193 -11.62 3.28 17.91
N GLY A 194 -10.79 3.23 16.86
CA GLY A 194 -11.23 2.93 15.49
C GLY A 194 -11.84 4.13 14.74
N THR A 195 -12.00 5.29 15.39
CA THR A 195 -12.47 6.51 14.71
C THR A 195 -11.37 7.03 13.80
N VAL A 196 -11.70 7.17 12.51
CA VAL A 196 -10.83 7.77 11.49
C VAL A 196 -11.36 9.15 11.12
N THR A 197 -10.55 10.19 11.31
CA THR A 197 -10.84 11.56 10.89
C THR A 197 -10.03 11.88 9.64
N THR A 198 -10.67 12.44 8.61
CA THR A 198 -9.97 12.93 7.42
C THR A 198 -9.81 14.45 7.50
N LEU A 199 -8.58 14.93 7.35
CA LEU A 199 -8.22 16.34 7.35
C LEU A 199 -7.62 16.72 5.99
N ARG A 200 -8.27 17.64 5.27
CA ARG A 200 -7.72 18.27 4.07
C ARG A 200 -6.58 19.21 4.49
N LEU A 201 -5.37 18.96 4.01
CA LEU A 201 -4.23 19.85 4.25
C LEU A 201 -4.26 21.01 3.26
N VAL A 202 -3.93 22.20 3.76
CA VAL A 202 -3.82 23.41 2.93
C VAL A 202 -2.42 23.46 2.34
N ASP A 203 -2.33 23.66 1.02
CA ASP A 203 -1.06 23.88 0.36
C ASP A 203 -0.56 25.30 0.67
N THR A 204 0.61 25.38 1.32
CA THR A 204 1.26 26.66 1.65
C THR A 204 2.24 27.12 0.58
N GLY A 205 2.42 26.36 -0.51
CA GLY A 205 2.93 26.82 -1.81
C GLY A 205 4.28 27.54 -1.81
N SER A 206 5.24 27.12 -0.97
CA SER A 206 6.55 27.81 -0.87
C SER A 206 7.58 27.28 -1.85
#